data_AF-A0A838RC64-F1
#
_entry.id   AF-A0A838RC64-F1
#
_cell.length_a   1.000
_cell.length_b   1.000
_cell.length_c   1.000
_cell.angle_alpha   90.00
_cell.angle_beta   90.00
_cell.angle_gamma   90.00
#
_symmetry.space_group_name_H-M   'P 1'
#
loop_
_entity.id
_entity.type
_entity.pdbx_description
1 polymer ?
#
loop_
_entity_poly.entity_id
_entity_poly.type
_entity_poly.pdbx_seq_one_letter_code
_entity_poly.pdbx_strand_id
1 'polypeptide(L)'
;CYAAGAAIASVDAALEGAEAVTALVRPPGHHATPDRAMGFCLFNNVAVAAQHAFDAHGLERILILDWDVHHGNGTQDIFYQEPRLFFISIHQFPFWPGTGHWEQQGHGQGHGTTLNVPLAPGYGDESYRLIFESLIEPVIATFRPQLILLSAGFDAHWRDPLAGMKLTIKGYHEMAGRLRAAAAAVSAPIAVILEGGYDLDAVAHGLHATMLGLLDRPLLADPIGPGPTQNEPDIRPLLKRIRDIHPLGETVEPPGE
;
A
#
# COMPACT_ATOMS: atom_id res chain seq x y z
N CYS A 1 -19.76 10.85 -5.98
CA CYS A 1 -19.69 9.52 -5.32
C CYS A 1 -19.20 8.38 -6.22
N TYR A 2 -18.94 8.60 -7.53
CA TYR A 2 -18.51 7.52 -8.43
C TYR A 2 -17.15 6.89 -8.08
N ALA A 3 -16.19 7.65 -7.54
CA ALA A 3 -14.89 7.11 -7.11
C ALA A 3 -15.06 6.03 -6.03
N ALA A 4 -15.77 6.35 -4.95
CA ALA A 4 -16.11 5.37 -3.90
C ALA A 4 -16.95 4.20 -4.43
N GLY A 5 -17.90 4.45 -5.34
CA GLY A 5 -18.69 3.39 -5.97
C GLY A 5 -17.88 2.43 -6.83
N ALA A 6 -16.86 2.93 -7.55
CA ALA A 6 -15.94 2.09 -8.30
C ALA A 6 -15.00 1.30 -7.38
N ALA A 7 -14.60 1.86 -6.23
CA ALA A 7 -13.87 1.11 -5.21
C ALA A 7 -14.72 -0.05 -4.64
N ILE A 8 -16.01 0.19 -4.36
CA ILE A 8 -16.97 -0.89 -4.01
C ILE A 8 -17.03 -1.95 -5.11
N ALA A 9 -17.27 -1.56 -6.36
CA ALA A 9 -17.37 -2.50 -7.48
C ALA A 9 -16.07 -3.30 -7.69
N SER A 10 -14.91 -2.72 -7.34
CA SER A 10 -13.63 -3.42 -7.42
C SER A 10 -13.52 -4.56 -6.41
N VAL A 11 -14.12 -4.42 -5.22
CA VAL A 11 -14.22 -5.49 -4.22
C VAL A 11 -15.07 -6.64 -4.76
N ASP A 12 -16.26 -6.32 -5.28
CA ASP A 12 -17.18 -7.32 -5.84
C ASP A 12 -16.47 -8.13 -6.94
N ALA A 13 -15.86 -7.44 -7.91
CA ALA A 13 -15.15 -8.10 -9.01
C ALA A 13 -13.97 -8.96 -8.52
N ALA A 14 -13.22 -8.51 -7.51
CA ALA A 14 -12.09 -9.26 -6.98
C ALA A 14 -12.55 -10.54 -6.26
N LEU A 15 -13.63 -10.47 -5.49
CA LEU A 15 -14.22 -11.63 -4.80
C LEU A 15 -14.92 -12.61 -5.76
N GLU A 16 -15.44 -12.12 -6.89
CA GLU A 16 -15.99 -12.93 -7.98
C GLU A 16 -14.91 -13.64 -8.82
N GLY A 17 -13.62 -13.40 -8.55
CA GLY A 17 -12.51 -14.13 -9.16
C GLY A 17 -11.89 -13.46 -10.39
N ALA A 18 -12.05 -12.15 -10.55
CA ALA A 18 -11.29 -11.41 -11.57
C ALA A 18 -9.79 -11.46 -11.27
N GLU A 19 -8.97 -11.71 -12.30
CA GLU A 19 -7.52 -11.96 -12.18
C GLU A 19 -6.74 -10.72 -11.67
N ALA A 20 -7.14 -9.53 -12.13
CA ALA A 20 -6.61 -8.26 -11.64
C ALA A 20 -7.69 -7.18 -11.74
N VAL A 21 -7.95 -6.47 -10.64
CA VAL A 21 -8.98 -5.43 -10.57
C VAL A 21 -8.38 -4.10 -10.18
N THR A 22 -8.75 -3.05 -10.90
CA THR A 22 -8.25 -1.70 -10.65
C THR A 22 -9.36 -0.67 -10.82
N ALA A 23 -9.64 0.08 -9.77
CA ALA A 23 -10.49 1.27 -9.79
C ALA A 23 -9.65 2.49 -10.21
N LEU A 24 -9.74 2.85 -11.49
CA LEU A 24 -9.08 4.03 -12.06
C LEU A 24 -9.91 5.28 -11.79
N VAL A 25 -9.74 5.85 -10.59
CA VAL A 25 -10.65 6.87 -10.06
C VAL A 25 -9.95 8.15 -9.65
N ARG A 26 -10.72 9.24 -9.67
CA ARG A 26 -10.45 10.49 -8.96
C ARG A 26 -11.77 11.12 -8.53
N PRO A 27 -11.85 11.91 -7.44
CA PRO A 27 -10.77 12.27 -6.52
C PRO A 27 -10.22 11.08 -5.70
N PRO A 28 -9.00 11.20 -5.14
CA PRO A 28 -8.41 10.22 -4.22
C PRO A 28 -9.23 10.13 -2.90
N GLY A 29 -8.85 9.22 -2.00
CA GLY A 29 -9.59 8.92 -0.79
C GLY A 29 -8.81 8.82 0.52
N HIS A 30 -7.57 8.34 0.52
CA HIS A 30 -6.90 7.86 1.75
C HIS A 30 -6.68 8.91 2.87
N HIS A 31 -6.80 10.21 2.58
CA HIS A 31 -6.71 11.29 3.57
C HIS A 31 -8.06 11.70 4.19
N ALA A 32 -9.19 11.36 3.58
CA ALA A 32 -10.49 11.73 4.13
C ALA A 32 -10.73 10.99 5.46
N THR A 33 -10.98 11.75 6.53
CA THR A 33 -11.25 11.25 7.89
C THR A 33 -12.76 11.01 8.05
N PRO A 34 -13.24 10.44 9.18
CA PRO A 34 -14.68 10.24 9.40
C PRO A 34 -15.52 11.53 9.30
N ASP A 35 -14.91 12.68 9.58
CA ASP A 35 -15.58 13.96 9.76
C ASP A 35 -15.02 15.10 8.89
N ARG A 36 -14.00 14.85 8.06
CA ARG A 36 -13.32 15.91 7.30
C ARG A 36 -12.74 15.44 5.96
N ALA A 37 -13.03 16.21 4.91
CA ALA A 37 -12.32 16.16 3.63
C ALA A 37 -10.97 16.89 3.74
N MET A 38 -9.89 16.30 3.23
CA MET A 38 -8.54 16.88 3.22
C MET A 38 -7.64 16.17 2.20
N GLY A 39 -6.50 16.74 1.84
CA GLY A 39 -5.54 16.06 0.94
C GLY A 39 -6.11 15.71 -0.43
N PHE A 40 -6.94 16.59 -1.00
CA PHE A 40 -7.70 16.34 -2.24
C PHE A 40 -8.77 15.22 -2.13
N CYS A 41 -8.93 14.60 -0.97
CA CYS A 41 -9.87 13.52 -0.71
C CYS A 41 -11.19 14.05 -0.16
N LEU A 42 -12.30 13.64 -0.78
CA LEU A 42 -13.66 13.98 -0.33
C LEU A 42 -14.30 12.87 0.50
N PHE A 43 -14.18 11.63 0.02
CA PHE A 43 -14.60 10.42 0.70
C PHE A 43 -13.43 9.45 0.72
N ASN A 44 -13.31 8.66 1.78
CA ASN A 44 -12.27 7.64 1.85
C ASN A 44 -12.68 6.41 1.03
N ASN A 45 -12.25 6.38 -0.24
CA ASN A 45 -12.64 5.35 -1.21
C ASN A 45 -12.30 3.94 -0.72
N VAL A 46 -11.07 3.74 -0.22
CA VAL A 46 -10.62 2.43 0.29
C VAL A 46 -11.36 2.03 1.56
N ALA A 47 -11.65 2.97 2.46
CA ALA A 47 -12.40 2.67 3.67
C ALA A 47 -13.85 2.27 3.38
N VAL A 48 -14.51 2.96 2.43
CA VAL A 48 -15.86 2.58 1.98
C VAL A 48 -15.86 1.19 1.34
N ALA A 49 -14.84 0.87 0.55
CA ALA A 49 -14.69 -0.47 -0.04
C ALA A 49 -14.46 -1.55 1.03
N ALA A 50 -13.63 -1.29 2.03
CA ALA A 50 -13.41 -2.21 3.14
C ALA A 50 -14.70 -2.45 3.96
N GLN A 51 -15.43 -1.37 4.27
CA GLN A 51 -16.70 -1.48 4.98
C GLN A 51 -17.74 -2.29 4.18
N HIS A 52 -17.82 -2.07 2.86
CA HIS A 52 -18.66 -2.89 1.98
C HIS A 52 -18.29 -4.37 2.01
N ALA A 53 -16.99 -4.70 1.99
CA ALA A 53 -16.53 -6.08 2.09
C ALA A 53 -16.93 -6.74 3.44
N PHE A 54 -16.95 -5.99 4.53
CA PHE A 54 -17.48 -6.48 5.81
C PHE A 54 -19.00 -6.70 5.75
N ASP A 55 -19.75 -5.70 5.29
CA ASP A 55 -21.21 -5.69 5.40
C ASP A 55 -21.91 -6.57 4.37
N ALA A 56 -21.44 -6.54 3.11
CA ALA A 56 -22.07 -7.25 1.99
C ALA A 56 -21.52 -8.65 1.78
N HIS A 57 -20.23 -8.88 2.09
CA HIS A 57 -19.54 -10.16 1.85
C HIS A 57 -19.18 -10.91 3.13
N GLY A 58 -19.38 -10.31 4.31
CA GLY A 58 -19.15 -10.98 5.59
C GLY A 58 -17.68 -11.32 5.83
N LEU A 59 -16.75 -10.59 5.24
CA LEU A 59 -15.32 -10.81 5.51
C LEU A 59 -15.01 -10.49 6.97
N GLU A 60 -13.99 -11.14 7.51
CA GLU A 60 -13.54 -11.00 8.90
C GLU A 60 -12.13 -10.44 9.00
N ARG A 61 -11.35 -10.51 7.91
CA ARG A 61 -9.97 -10.02 7.85
C ARG A 61 -9.68 -9.35 6.52
N ILE A 62 -9.45 -8.05 6.54
CA ILE A 62 -9.08 -7.25 5.37
C ILE A 62 -7.73 -6.59 5.65
N LEU A 63 -6.84 -6.59 4.67
CA LEU A 63 -5.60 -5.83 4.75
C LEU A 63 -5.67 -4.66 3.78
N ILE A 64 -5.39 -3.45 4.26
CA ILE A 64 -5.15 -2.29 3.41
C ILE A 64 -3.64 -2.05 3.38
N LEU A 65 -3.06 -2.14 2.19
CA LEU A 65 -1.70 -1.67 1.94
C LEU A 65 -1.79 -0.31 1.25
N ASP A 66 -1.17 0.70 1.84
CA ASP A 66 -1.03 2.03 1.29
C ASP A 66 0.44 2.31 0.98
N TRP A 67 0.75 2.45 -0.31
CA TRP A 67 2.11 2.77 -0.79
C TRP A 67 2.19 4.16 -1.43
N ASP A 68 1.12 4.96 -1.33
CA ASP A 68 1.17 6.38 -1.65
C ASP A 68 2.25 7.06 -0.80
N VAL A 69 2.94 8.05 -1.36
CA VAL A 69 4.06 8.67 -0.65
C VAL A 69 3.62 9.43 0.59
N HIS A 70 2.34 9.78 0.71
CA HIS A 70 1.76 10.41 1.88
C HIS A 70 1.13 9.37 2.81
N HIS A 71 1.25 9.58 4.12
CA HIS A 71 0.56 8.74 5.08
C HIS A 71 -0.96 8.85 4.89
N GLY A 72 -1.62 7.73 4.61
CA GLY A 72 -3.09 7.59 4.56
C GLY A 72 -3.77 7.76 5.92
N ASN A 73 -3.61 8.94 6.51
CA ASN A 73 -4.05 9.26 7.87
C ASN A 73 -5.56 9.08 8.04
N GLY A 74 -6.35 9.36 7.01
CA GLY A 74 -7.80 9.18 7.07
C GLY A 74 -8.17 7.72 7.21
N THR A 75 -7.51 6.85 6.45
CA THR A 75 -7.69 5.40 6.53
C THR A 75 -7.26 4.86 7.89
N GLN A 76 -6.11 5.31 8.40
CA GLN A 76 -5.67 4.96 9.75
C GLN A 76 -6.68 5.38 10.81
N ASP A 77 -7.15 6.64 10.77
CA ASP A 77 -8.06 7.19 11.77
C ASP A 77 -9.41 6.44 11.80
N ILE A 78 -9.93 6.06 10.63
CA ILE A 78 -11.19 5.30 10.50
C ILE A 78 -11.07 3.93 11.17
N PHE A 79 -9.96 3.22 10.97
CA PHE A 79 -9.80 1.82 11.40
C PHE A 79 -8.90 1.63 12.61
N TYR A 80 -8.49 2.71 13.30
CA TYR A 80 -7.49 2.65 14.37
C TYR A 80 -7.85 1.72 15.54
N GLN A 81 -9.14 1.40 15.70
CA GLN A 81 -9.65 0.48 16.73
C GLN A 81 -10.29 -0.80 16.16
N GLU A 82 -10.22 -1.05 14.85
CA GLU A 82 -10.88 -2.19 14.19
C GLU A 82 -9.92 -3.41 14.11
N PRO A 83 -10.15 -4.48 14.90
CA PRO A 83 -9.29 -5.66 14.89
C PRO A 83 -9.37 -6.47 13.58
N ARG A 84 -10.45 -6.34 12.81
CA ARG A 84 -10.66 -7.08 11.56
C ARG A 84 -9.93 -6.47 10.37
N LEU A 85 -9.32 -5.29 10.53
CA LEU A 85 -8.61 -4.61 9.47
C LEU A 85 -7.15 -4.35 9.87
N PHE A 86 -6.22 -4.81 9.04
CA PHE A 86 -4.80 -4.47 9.18
C PHE A 86 -4.44 -3.36 8.19
N PHE A 87 -4.03 -2.20 8.70
CA PHE A 87 -3.57 -1.07 7.88
C PHE A 87 -2.04 -1.02 7.86
N ILE A 88 -1.46 -0.98 6.67
CA ILE A 88 -0.02 -0.78 6.45
C ILE A 88 0.15 0.47 5.60
N SER A 89 1.02 1.38 6.00
CA SER A 89 1.38 2.54 5.19
C SER A 89 2.90 2.70 5.08
N ILE A 90 3.40 2.83 3.85
CA ILE A 90 4.78 3.20 3.53
C ILE A 90 4.76 4.63 3.01
N HIS A 91 5.36 5.58 3.71
CA HIS A 91 5.20 7.00 3.36
C HIS A 91 6.44 7.82 3.72
N GLN A 92 6.61 8.96 3.05
CA GLN A 92 7.66 9.90 3.40
C GLN A 92 7.38 10.58 4.75
N PHE A 93 8.41 10.73 5.57
CA PHE A 93 8.34 11.39 6.87
C PHE A 93 9.71 11.96 7.30
N PRO A 94 9.77 13.14 7.94
CA PRO A 94 8.68 14.09 8.16
C PRO A 94 8.21 14.73 6.85
N PHE A 95 6.91 14.67 6.59
CA PHE A 95 6.28 15.21 5.38
C PHE A 95 4.80 15.49 5.65
N TRP A 96 4.10 16.17 4.74
CA TRP A 96 2.64 16.31 4.88
C TRP A 96 1.99 14.90 4.84
N PRO A 97 1.02 14.57 5.71
CA PRO A 97 0.28 15.42 6.65
C PRO A 97 0.86 15.55 8.07
N GLY A 98 2.06 15.02 8.33
CA GLY A 98 2.74 15.11 9.63
C GLY A 98 2.34 14.04 10.64
N THR A 99 1.80 12.92 10.17
CA THR A 99 1.38 11.75 10.97
C THR A 99 2.02 10.47 10.42
N GLY A 100 1.77 9.31 11.04
CA GLY A 100 2.31 8.02 10.56
C GLY A 100 3.60 7.59 11.26
N HIS A 101 3.77 7.91 12.55
CA HIS A 101 4.95 7.46 13.28
C HIS A 101 4.93 5.94 13.48
N TRP A 102 6.08 5.27 13.39
CA TRP A 102 6.18 3.80 13.53
C TRP A 102 5.71 3.28 14.89
N GLU A 103 5.67 4.12 15.92
CA GLU A 103 5.17 3.75 17.26
C GLU A 103 3.64 3.68 17.35
N GLN A 104 2.91 4.15 16.32
CA GLN A 104 1.45 4.04 16.27
C GLN A 104 1.08 2.63 15.82
N GLN A 105 0.44 1.85 16.71
CA GLN A 105 0.14 0.43 16.46
C GLN A 105 -1.37 0.11 16.45
N GLY A 106 -2.23 1.12 16.42
CA GLY A 106 -3.65 0.96 16.70
C GLY A 106 -3.98 1.12 18.19
N HIS A 107 -5.26 1.09 18.52
CA HIS A 107 -5.76 1.32 19.87
C HIS A 107 -6.92 0.38 20.23
N GLY A 108 -7.12 0.14 21.53
CA GLY A 108 -8.21 -0.70 22.00
C GLY A 108 -8.14 -2.10 21.40
N GLN A 109 -9.22 -2.54 20.75
CA GLN A 109 -9.27 -3.85 20.09
C GLN A 109 -8.38 -3.93 18.83
N GLY A 110 -8.13 -2.80 18.15
CA GLY A 110 -7.25 -2.71 16.97
C GLY A 110 -5.77 -2.60 17.32
N HIS A 111 -5.37 -2.77 18.58
CA HIS A 111 -3.94 -2.74 18.92
C HIS A 111 -3.19 -3.90 18.23
N GLY A 112 -2.14 -3.56 17.48
CA GLY A 112 -1.36 -4.48 16.66
C GLY A 112 -1.84 -4.59 15.20
N THR A 113 -2.85 -3.83 14.77
CA THR A 113 -3.37 -3.87 13.39
C THR A 113 -3.05 -2.62 12.56
N THR A 114 -2.11 -1.79 13.02
CA THR A 114 -1.56 -0.66 12.27
C THR A 114 -0.05 -0.75 12.20
N LEU A 115 0.50 -0.68 10.99
CA LEU A 115 1.94 -0.70 10.74
C LEU A 115 2.34 0.49 9.86
N ASN A 116 3.03 1.46 10.45
CA ASN A 116 3.59 2.59 9.73
C ASN A 116 5.08 2.39 9.45
N VAL A 117 5.47 2.66 8.20
CA VAL A 117 6.84 2.65 7.71
C VAL A 117 7.21 4.06 7.22
N PRO A 118 7.54 4.99 8.14
CA PRO A 118 7.88 6.37 7.78
C PRO A 118 9.33 6.47 7.28
N LEU A 119 9.50 7.01 6.09
CA LEU A 119 10.73 7.03 5.31
C LEU A 119 11.28 8.45 5.13
N ALA A 120 12.55 8.68 5.47
CA ALA A 120 13.25 9.89 5.03
C ALA A 120 13.38 9.94 3.49
N PRO A 121 13.48 11.11 2.83
CA PRO A 121 13.64 11.16 1.38
C PRO A 121 14.90 10.40 0.92
N GLY A 122 14.86 9.84 -0.29
CA GLY A 122 16.00 9.17 -0.93
C GLY A 122 15.92 7.63 -1.01
N TYR A 123 14.92 6.99 -0.40
CA TYR A 123 14.69 5.55 -0.55
C TYR A 123 14.03 5.22 -1.90
N GLY A 124 14.35 4.06 -2.47
CA GLY A 124 13.90 3.60 -3.78
C GLY A 124 13.70 2.08 -3.82
N ASP A 125 13.84 1.50 -5.01
CA ASP A 125 13.46 0.11 -5.31
C ASP A 125 14.02 -0.91 -4.30
N GLU A 126 15.29 -0.80 -3.90
CA GLU A 126 15.93 -1.76 -3.00
C GLU A 126 15.37 -1.68 -1.58
N SER A 127 15.12 -0.46 -1.10
CA SER A 127 14.54 -0.26 0.23
C SER A 127 13.09 -0.70 0.30
N TYR A 128 12.30 -0.45 -0.75
CA TYR A 128 10.94 -0.96 -0.85
C TYR A 128 10.92 -2.48 -0.94
N ARG A 129 11.84 -3.10 -1.69
CA ARG A 129 12.03 -4.57 -1.70
C ARG A 129 12.26 -5.11 -0.29
N LEU A 130 13.17 -4.51 0.48
CA LEU A 130 13.47 -4.91 1.86
C LEU A 130 12.29 -4.67 2.82
N ILE A 131 11.49 -3.62 2.62
CA ILE A 131 10.25 -3.39 3.39
C ILE A 131 9.26 -4.52 3.15
N PHE A 132 9.07 -4.94 1.89
CA PHE A 132 8.17 -6.05 1.57
C PHE A 132 8.61 -7.34 2.27
N GLU A 133 9.88 -7.74 2.09
CA GLU A 133 10.44 -8.96 2.69
C GLU A 133 10.40 -8.94 4.22
N SER A 134 10.78 -7.82 4.82
CA SER A 134 11.00 -7.75 6.26
C SER A 134 9.73 -7.49 7.06
N LEU A 135 8.71 -6.87 6.44
CA LEU A 135 7.53 -6.37 7.15
C LEU A 135 6.21 -6.84 6.51
N ILE A 136 5.98 -6.54 5.23
CA ILE A 136 4.66 -6.72 4.60
C ILE A 136 4.34 -8.19 4.37
N GLU A 137 5.27 -8.96 3.80
CA GLU A 137 5.09 -10.38 3.52
C GLU A 137 4.85 -11.18 4.83
N PRO A 138 5.61 -10.98 5.92
CA PRO A 138 5.30 -11.58 7.24
C PRO A 138 3.93 -11.19 7.80
N VAL A 139 3.50 -9.92 7.63
CA VAL A 139 2.16 -9.49 8.07
C VAL A 139 1.08 -10.23 7.30
N ILE A 140 1.18 -10.33 5.97
CA ILE A 140 0.20 -11.05 5.15
C ILE A 140 0.14 -12.52 5.56
N ALA A 141 1.29 -13.16 5.76
CA ALA A 141 1.37 -14.57 6.18
C ALA A 141 0.75 -14.82 7.57
N THR A 142 0.94 -13.90 8.51
CA THR A 142 0.45 -14.02 9.89
C THR A 142 -1.03 -13.62 10.01
N PHE A 143 -1.41 -12.47 9.43
CA PHE A 143 -2.77 -11.95 9.51
C PHE A 143 -3.74 -12.73 8.62
N ARG A 144 -3.25 -13.35 7.53
CA ARG A 144 -4.05 -14.15 6.57
C ARG A 144 -5.32 -13.41 6.14
N PRO A 145 -5.20 -12.25 5.48
CA PRO A 145 -6.35 -11.50 4.99
C PRO A 145 -7.18 -12.34 4.02
N GLN A 146 -8.48 -12.07 3.96
CA GLN A 146 -9.41 -12.64 2.97
C GLN A 146 -9.57 -11.71 1.76
N LEU A 147 -9.07 -10.49 1.85
CA LEU A 147 -9.04 -9.48 0.79
C LEU A 147 -7.91 -8.50 1.09
N ILE A 148 -7.18 -8.12 0.06
CA ILE A 148 -6.20 -7.04 0.12
C ILE A 148 -6.69 -5.86 -0.74
N LEU A 149 -6.74 -4.68 -0.13
CA LEU A 149 -7.00 -3.43 -0.83
C LEU A 149 -5.69 -2.65 -0.93
N LEU A 150 -5.32 -2.30 -2.15
CA LEU A 150 -4.12 -1.50 -2.41
C LEU A 150 -4.53 -0.05 -2.68
N SER A 151 -4.17 0.86 -1.77
CA SER A 151 -4.23 2.31 -2.00
C SER A 151 -3.00 2.69 -2.82
N ALA A 152 -3.20 2.83 -4.14
CA ALA A 152 -2.14 2.93 -5.12
C ALA A 152 -1.86 4.38 -5.52
N GLY A 153 -0.96 5.03 -4.77
CA GLY A 153 -0.32 6.27 -5.19
C GLY A 153 0.95 6.03 -6.00
N PHE A 154 1.26 6.96 -6.92
CA PHE A 154 2.45 6.90 -7.79
C PHE A 154 3.38 8.12 -7.59
N ASP A 155 3.18 8.87 -6.52
CA ASP A 155 3.97 10.06 -6.14
C ASP A 155 5.27 9.74 -5.39
N ALA A 156 5.53 8.46 -5.07
CA ALA A 156 6.84 8.02 -4.62
C ALA A 156 7.84 7.81 -5.78
N HIS A 157 7.37 7.91 -7.03
CA HIS A 157 8.23 7.85 -8.20
C HIS A 157 9.23 9.01 -8.23
N TRP A 158 10.47 8.76 -8.66
CA TRP A 158 11.56 9.76 -8.59
C TRP A 158 11.34 11.05 -9.40
N ARG A 159 10.43 11.03 -10.38
CA ARG A 159 10.01 12.20 -11.19
C ARG A 159 8.90 13.02 -10.55
N ASP A 160 8.20 12.49 -9.55
CA ASP A 160 7.07 13.21 -8.98
C ASP A 160 7.52 14.56 -8.40
N PRO A 161 6.78 15.66 -8.65
CA PRO A 161 7.21 16.99 -8.25
C PRO A 161 7.03 17.28 -6.75
N LEU A 162 6.31 16.43 -6.01
CA LEU A 162 5.95 16.72 -4.61
C LEU A 162 6.86 16.05 -3.60
N ALA A 163 7.36 14.84 -3.88
CA ALA A 163 8.08 14.03 -2.92
C ALA A 163 9.57 13.82 -3.25
N GLY A 164 10.29 13.23 -2.30
CA GLY A 164 11.73 13.01 -2.35
C GLY A 164 12.15 11.55 -2.52
N MET A 165 11.19 10.65 -2.78
CA MET A 165 11.47 9.23 -3.01
C MET A 165 12.14 8.97 -4.36
N LYS A 166 12.60 7.73 -4.55
CA LYS A 166 13.42 7.31 -5.68
C LYS A 166 12.90 6.04 -6.37
N LEU A 167 11.62 5.68 -6.17
CA LEU A 167 11.03 4.52 -6.85
C LEU A 167 11.03 4.71 -8.36
N THR A 168 11.28 3.63 -9.08
CA THR A 168 11.20 3.53 -10.54
C THR A 168 9.93 2.81 -10.97
N ILE A 169 9.65 2.77 -12.28
CA ILE A 169 8.55 1.96 -12.82
C ILE A 169 8.80 0.47 -12.57
N LYS A 170 10.08 0.06 -12.65
CA LYS A 170 10.50 -1.29 -12.28
C LYS A 170 10.22 -1.60 -10.81
N GLY A 171 10.47 -0.66 -9.90
CA GLY A 171 10.16 -0.81 -8.47
C GLY A 171 8.68 -1.11 -8.22
N TYR A 172 7.77 -0.36 -8.85
CA TYR A 172 6.32 -0.62 -8.76
C TYR A 172 5.91 -1.99 -9.31
N HIS A 173 6.55 -2.46 -10.39
CA HIS A 173 6.35 -3.82 -10.91
C HIS A 173 6.76 -4.90 -9.90
N GLU A 174 7.96 -4.76 -9.32
CA GLU A 174 8.49 -5.72 -8.34
C GLU A 174 7.66 -5.74 -7.05
N MET A 175 7.27 -4.57 -6.53
CA MET A 175 6.38 -4.44 -5.37
C MET A 175 5.03 -5.13 -5.63
N ALA A 176 4.44 -4.94 -6.81
CA ALA A 176 3.19 -5.59 -7.20
C ALA A 176 3.33 -7.12 -7.32
N GLY A 177 4.43 -7.60 -7.92
CA GLY A 177 4.70 -9.04 -8.03
C GLY A 177 4.86 -9.71 -6.67
N ARG A 178 5.52 -9.05 -5.72
CA ARG A 178 5.63 -9.51 -4.32
C ARG A 178 4.29 -9.53 -3.61
N LEU A 179 3.51 -8.46 -3.74
CA LEU A 179 2.17 -8.39 -3.16
C LEU A 179 1.31 -9.55 -3.67
N ARG A 180 1.32 -9.80 -4.98
CA ARG A 180 0.62 -10.92 -5.62
C ARG A 180 1.06 -12.27 -5.03
N ALA A 181 2.37 -12.53 -4.95
CA ALA A 181 2.89 -13.79 -4.42
C ALA A 181 2.46 -14.02 -2.95
N ALA A 182 2.57 -12.99 -2.11
CA ALA A 182 2.15 -13.05 -0.71
C ALA A 182 0.63 -13.26 -0.58
N ALA A 183 -0.17 -12.57 -1.39
CA ALA A 183 -1.62 -12.71 -1.42
C ALA A 183 -2.05 -14.12 -1.87
N ALA A 184 -1.41 -14.67 -2.90
CA ALA A 184 -1.67 -16.02 -3.40
C ALA A 184 -1.39 -17.09 -2.34
N ALA A 185 -0.37 -16.91 -1.50
CA ALA A 185 -0.03 -17.85 -0.43
C ALA A 185 -1.12 -17.97 0.67
N VAL A 186 -2.00 -16.97 0.77
CA VAL A 186 -3.13 -16.95 1.71
C VAL A 186 -4.49 -16.94 1.00
N SER A 187 -4.50 -17.13 -0.32
CA SER A 187 -5.69 -17.07 -1.19
C SER A 187 -6.49 -15.77 -1.05
N ALA A 188 -5.81 -14.64 -0.87
CA ALA A 188 -6.44 -13.33 -0.82
C ALA A 188 -6.50 -12.69 -2.22
N PRO A 189 -7.68 -12.35 -2.75
CA PRO A 189 -7.78 -11.49 -3.93
C PRO A 189 -7.31 -10.07 -3.61
N ILE A 190 -6.89 -9.33 -4.64
CA ILE A 190 -6.38 -7.96 -4.55
C ILE A 190 -7.29 -7.04 -5.37
N ALA A 191 -7.70 -5.91 -4.79
CA ALA A 191 -8.31 -4.80 -5.51
C ALA A 191 -7.45 -3.53 -5.38
N VAL A 192 -7.11 -2.92 -6.51
CA VAL A 192 -6.28 -1.70 -6.57
C VAL A 192 -7.16 -0.47 -6.70
N ILE A 193 -6.90 0.57 -5.91
CA ILE A 193 -7.65 1.82 -5.90
C ILE A 193 -6.66 2.96 -6.10
N LEU A 194 -6.82 3.74 -7.18
CA LEU A 194 -5.91 4.85 -7.50
C LEU A 194 -6.01 5.98 -6.45
N GLU A 195 -4.85 6.44 -5.96
CA GLU A 195 -4.70 7.57 -5.03
C GLU A 195 -3.90 8.73 -5.68
N GLY A 196 -2.75 9.12 -5.11
CA GLY A 196 -1.89 10.21 -5.56
C GLY A 196 -0.96 9.88 -6.73
N GLY A 197 -0.09 10.83 -7.07
CA GLY A 197 0.77 10.81 -8.26
C GLY A 197 0.48 11.99 -9.19
N TYR A 198 1.50 12.79 -9.47
CA TYR A 198 1.35 14.11 -10.09
C TYR A 198 2.28 14.34 -11.29
N ASP A 199 3.25 13.46 -11.52
CA ASP A 199 3.87 13.30 -12.85
C ASP A 199 3.02 12.30 -13.69
N LEU A 200 2.50 12.76 -14.83
CA LEU A 200 1.55 11.99 -15.65
C LEU A 200 2.16 10.71 -16.23
N ASP A 201 3.45 10.76 -16.62
CA ASP A 201 4.14 9.58 -17.15
C ASP A 201 4.35 8.56 -16.03
N ALA A 202 4.77 9.02 -14.85
CA ALA A 202 4.96 8.18 -13.68
C ALA A 202 3.68 7.47 -13.27
N VAL A 203 2.53 8.17 -13.23
CA VAL A 203 1.23 7.57 -12.93
C VAL A 203 0.85 6.53 -13.99
N ALA A 204 0.90 6.89 -15.28
CA ALA A 204 0.45 6.00 -16.35
C ALA A 204 1.31 4.73 -16.44
N HIS A 205 2.63 4.88 -16.38
CA HIS A 205 3.56 3.75 -16.47
C HIS A 205 3.63 2.97 -15.17
N GLY A 206 3.53 3.62 -14.01
CA GLY A 206 3.55 2.97 -12.70
C GLY A 206 2.34 2.07 -12.53
N LEU A 207 1.16 2.58 -12.86
CA LEU A 207 -0.09 1.81 -12.87
C LEU A 207 -0.02 0.60 -13.80
N HIS A 208 0.46 0.80 -15.04
CA HIS A 208 0.63 -0.29 -16.00
C HIS A 208 1.61 -1.35 -15.47
N ALA A 209 2.74 -0.93 -14.89
CA ALA A 209 3.71 -1.82 -14.28
C ALA A 209 3.14 -2.59 -13.08
N THR A 210 2.36 -1.94 -12.22
CA THR A 210 1.61 -2.59 -11.14
C THR A 210 0.67 -3.67 -11.69
N MET A 211 -0.11 -3.36 -12.73
CA MET A 211 -1.01 -4.35 -13.35
C MET A 211 -0.22 -5.54 -13.93
N LEU A 212 0.90 -5.31 -14.59
CA LEU A 212 1.76 -6.39 -15.10
C LEU A 212 2.31 -7.26 -13.96
N GLY A 213 2.77 -6.65 -12.86
CA GLY A 213 3.26 -7.39 -11.69
C GLY A 213 2.17 -8.24 -11.03
N LEU A 214 0.96 -7.71 -10.87
CA LEU A 214 -0.19 -8.45 -10.35
C LEU A 214 -0.62 -9.61 -11.25
N LEU A 215 -0.48 -9.44 -12.57
CA LEU A 215 -0.77 -10.47 -13.58
C LEU A 215 0.39 -11.46 -13.81
N ASP A 216 1.51 -11.34 -13.08
CA ASP A 216 2.72 -12.16 -13.26
C ASP A 216 3.30 -12.06 -14.69
N ARG A 217 3.19 -10.86 -15.28
CA ARG A 217 3.66 -10.57 -16.64
C ARG A 217 4.97 -9.78 -16.58
N PRO A 218 5.91 -10.02 -17.51
CA PRO A 218 7.18 -9.32 -17.50
C PRO A 218 6.99 -7.84 -17.87
N LEU A 219 7.69 -6.96 -17.16
CA LEU A 219 7.95 -5.59 -17.60
C LEU A 219 9.14 -5.60 -18.58
N LEU A 220 8.88 -5.34 -19.86
CA LEU A 220 9.92 -5.44 -20.90
C LEU A 220 10.98 -4.34 -20.81
N ALA A 221 10.60 -3.14 -20.38
CA ALA A 221 11.48 -2.01 -20.18
C ALA A 221 10.83 -0.99 -19.22
N ASP A 222 11.66 -0.25 -18.48
CA ASP A 222 11.23 0.97 -17.80
C ASP A 222 11.24 2.13 -18.83
N PRO A 223 10.08 2.68 -19.22
CA PRO A 223 9.99 3.71 -20.26
C PRO A 223 10.49 5.08 -19.79
N ILE A 224 10.58 5.31 -18.48
CA ILE A 224 11.04 6.56 -17.88
C ILE A 224 12.54 6.49 -17.56
N GLY A 225 13.03 5.28 -17.25
CA GLY A 225 14.42 5.00 -17.00
C GLY A 225 14.78 5.02 -15.51
N PRO A 226 16.07 4.79 -15.19
CA PRO A 226 16.52 4.64 -13.81
C PRO A 226 16.36 5.94 -13.03
N GLY A 227 16.17 5.81 -11.72
CA GLY A 227 16.18 6.95 -10.80
C GLY A 227 17.53 7.69 -10.78
N PRO A 228 17.54 8.96 -10.34
CA PRO A 228 18.72 9.84 -10.40
C PRO A 228 19.86 9.42 -9.47
N THR A 229 19.61 8.58 -8.46
CA THR A 229 20.58 8.10 -7.49
C THR A 229 20.34 6.62 -7.21
N GLN A 230 21.37 5.78 -7.39
CA GLN A 230 21.30 4.34 -7.07
C GLN A 230 21.79 3.99 -5.66
N ASN A 231 22.40 4.94 -4.95
CA ASN A 231 22.83 4.75 -3.57
C ASN A 231 21.71 5.19 -2.63
N GLU A 232 20.89 4.23 -2.21
CA GLU A 232 19.85 4.44 -1.22
C GLU A 232 20.44 4.49 0.21
N PRO A 233 19.83 5.23 1.16
CA PRO A 233 20.20 5.13 2.57
C PRO A 233 20.01 3.71 3.10
N ASP A 234 20.79 3.29 4.09
CA ASP A 234 20.59 1.97 4.71
C ASP A 234 19.28 1.95 5.51
N ILE A 235 18.30 1.18 5.03
CA ILE A 235 16.98 1.06 5.67
C ILE A 235 16.97 0.05 6.83
N ARG A 236 17.95 -0.85 6.93
CA ARG A 236 17.92 -1.97 7.89
C ARG A 236 17.78 -1.54 9.36
N PRO A 237 18.42 -0.45 9.84
CA PRO A 237 18.21 0.03 11.21
C PRO A 237 16.74 0.42 11.49
N LEU A 238 16.06 1.03 10.53
CA LEU A 238 14.64 1.37 10.63
C LEU A 238 13.78 0.11 10.67
N LEU A 239 14.00 -0.83 9.75
CA LEU A 239 13.26 -2.10 9.71
C LEU A 239 13.39 -2.86 11.01
N LYS A 240 14.62 -2.93 11.57
CA LYS A 240 14.85 -3.55 12.88
C LYS A 240 14.01 -2.87 13.97
N ARG A 241 14.02 -1.53 14.03
CA ARG A 241 13.28 -0.78 15.05
C ARG A 241 11.76 -1.03 14.95
N ILE A 242 11.22 -1.09 13.73
CA ILE A 242 9.81 -1.40 13.48
C ILE A 242 9.50 -2.84 13.94
N ARG A 243 10.34 -3.83 13.59
CA ARG A 243 10.16 -5.22 14.02
C ARG A 243 10.28 -5.42 15.53
N ASP A 244 11.10 -4.62 16.20
CA ASP A 244 11.27 -4.73 17.66
C ASP A 244 9.98 -4.30 18.42
N ILE A 245 9.16 -3.43 17.83
CA ILE A 245 7.93 -2.89 18.47
C ILE A 245 6.65 -3.53 17.93
N HIS A 246 6.68 -4.10 16.73
CA HIS A 246 5.55 -4.80 16.11
C HIS A 246 5.87 -6.31 16.02
N PRO A 247 5.13 -7.19 16.70
CA PRO A 247 5.37 -8.64 16.62
C PRO A 247 4.82 -9.21 15.29
N LEU A 248 5.57 -9.05 14.19
CA LEU A 248 5.13 -9.36 12.82
C LEU A 248 5.28 -10.83 12.38
N GLY A 249 5.70 -11.74 13.29
CA GLY A 249 6.05 -13.13 12.96
C GLY A 249 7.48 -13.31 12.42
N GLU A 250 7.87 -14.54 12.15
CA GLU A 250 9.19 -14.88 11.59
C GLU A 250 9.32 -14.39 10.15
N THR A 251 10.50 -13.87 9.78
CA THR A 251 10.82 -13.64 8.36
C THR A 251 10.98 -14.99 7.69
N VAL A 252 10.30 -15.20 6.55
CA VAL A 252 10.61 -16.36 5.71
C VAL A 252 12.00 -16.11 5.14
N GLU A 253 13.00 -16.88 5.59
CA GLU A 253 14.32 -16.83 4.96
C GLU A 253 14.18 -17.19 3.48
N PRO A 254 14.83 -16.46 2.56
CA PRO A 254 14.86 -16.88 1.17
C PRO A 254 15.49 -18.28 1.08
N PRO A 255 15.02 -19.16 0.18
CA PRO A 255 15.68 -20.45 -0.03
C PRO A 255 17.16 -20.19 -0.34
N GLY A 256 18.04 -20.77 0.47
CA GLY A 256 19.49 -20.60 0.34
C GLY A 256 19.99 -20.98 -1.06
N GLU A 257 20.96 -20.20 -1.54
CA GLU A 257 21.65 -20.34 -2.84
C GLU A 257 22.09 -21.78 -3.17
#